data_AF-A0AAD9UN21-F1
#
_entry.id   AF-A0AAD9UN21-F1
#
_cell.length_a   1.000
_cell.length_b   1.000
_cell.length_c   1.000
_cell.angle_alpha   90.00
_cell.angle_beta   90.00
_cell.angle_gamma   90.00
#
_symmetry.space_group_name_H-M   'P 1'
#
loop_
_entity.id
_entity.type
_entity.pdbx_description
1 polymer ?
#
loop_
_entity_poly.entity_id
_entity_poly.type
_entity_poly.pdbx_seq_one_letter_code
_entity_poly.pdbx_strand_id
1 'polypeptide(L)'
;MRCLAFRRLNYFVSKYSFRHAPQAGIVLYSTLQGEEPNVARYTGNVVVIDSANDPLHDQSLSEYFKSDIIGFDLEYVPDYYSAIRKSSTELKRPSVIQLCGSDVCLLYLIYKIGRIPSNLAAILTDQLLIKVAHGAPSDMRLLHAHHGIAGSGFVDLQELCRKEALLPCNLKNACLKVLNLKLSKREQCSNWEAEQLTKSQLEYAATDAFITREIFLKMAPKHISKLFINSNGDVEAIE
;
A
#
# COMPACT_ATOMS: atom_id res chain seq x y z
N MET A 1 -30.77 15.31 -11.81
CA MET A 1 -30.40 15.55 -10.40
C MET A 1 -28.91 15.25 -10.21
N ARG A 2 -28.04 16.22 -10.53
CA ARG A 2 -26.58 16.15 -10.38
C ARG A 2 -26.15 17.42 -9.66
N CYS A 3 -26.25 17.46 -8.32
CA CYS A 3 -25.72 18.60 -7.55
C CYS A 3 -25.71 18.34 -6.04
N LEU A 4 -25.06 17.28 -5.56
CA LEU A 4 -24.85 17.08 -4.11
C LEU A 4 -23.49 16.44 -3.74
N ALA A 5 -22.81 15.74 -4.66
CA ALA A 5 -21.51 15.11 -4.40
C ALA A 5 -20.35 16.11 -4.22
N PHE A 6 -20.41 17.30 -4.84
CA PHE A 6 -19.30 18.26 -4.84
C PHE A 6 -19.15 19.07 -3.54
N ARG A 7 -20.17 19.07 -2.65
CA ARG A 7 -20.14 19.86 -1.41
C ARG A 7 -19.59 19.11 -0.19
N ARG A 8 -19.39 17.80 -0.26
CA ARG A 8 -18.86 16.99 0.87
C ARG A 8 -17.35 16.73 0.82
N LEU A 9 -16.70 16.85 -0.34
CA LEU A 9 -15.24 16.73 -0.45
C LEU A 9 -14.51 17.83 0.34
N ASN A 10 -15.08 19.06 0.39
CA ASN A 10 -14.48 20.20 1.07
C ASN A 10 -14.53 20.14 2.60
N TYR A 11 -15.39 19.33 3.20
CA TYR A 11 -15.48 19.24 4.68
C TYR A 11 -14.37 18.35 5.27
N PHE A 12 -13.87 17.39 4.49
CA PHE A 12 -12.84 16.45 4.94
C PHE A 12 -11.41 17.02 4.80
N VAL A 13 -11.18 17.83 3.75
CA VAL A 13 -9.89 18.52 3.50
C VAL A 13 -9.57 19.53 4.62
N SER A 14 -10.58 20.03 5.34
CA SER A 14 -10.42 21.09 6.34
C SER A 14 -9.74 20.66 7.64
N LYS A 15 -9.65 19.35 7.96
CA LYS A 15 -9.12 18.90 9.27
C LYS A 15 -7.69 18.38 9.24
N TYR A 16 -7.14 18.10 8.05
CA TYR A 16 -5.75 17.68 7.84
C TYR A 16 -5.15 18.48 6.67
N SER A 17 -4.93 19.77 6.92
CA SER A 17 -4.42 20.71 5.92
C SER A 17 -2.92 20.52 5.67
N PHE A 18 -2.55 19.99 4.52
CA PHE A 18 -1.34 20.43 3.81
C PHE A 18 -1.78 21.29 2.62
N ARG A 19 -1.57 22.61 2.72
CA ARG A 19 -1.95 23.58 1.69
C ARG A 19 -1.05 23.40 0.46
N HIS A 20 -1.67 23.39 -0.72
CA HIS A 20 -1.11 23.19 -2.07
C HIS A 20 -0.88 21.72 -2.42
N ALA A 21 -1.92 21.05 -2.91
CA ALA A 21 -1.76 19.77 -3.60
C ALA A 21 -0.92 20.02 -4.88
N PRO A 22 0.31 19.48 -4.98
CA PRO A 22 0.98 19.41 -6.27
C PRO A 22 0.14 18.54 -7.21
N GLN A 23 0.33 18.69 -8.53
CA GLN A 23 -0.07 17.62 -9.45
C GLN A 23 0.58 16.33 -8.94
N ALA A 24 -0.24 15.33 -8.58
CA ALA A 24 0.27 14.14 -7.94
C ALA A 24 1.23 13.40 -8.87
N GLY A 25 2.39 13.02 -8.31
CA GLY A 25 3.45 12.37 -9.07
C GLY A 25 4.62 12.00 -8.19
N ILE A 26 5.56 11.25 -8.77
CA ILE A 26 6.89 11.07 -8.20
C ILE A 26 7.64 12.38 -8.40
N VAL A 27 8.15 12.98 -7.32
CA VAL A 27 9.07 14.13 -7.42
C VAL A 27 10.48 13.66 -7.08
N LEU A 28 11.43 14.04 -7.95
CA LEU A 28 12.85 13.97 -7.66
C LEU A 28 13.20 15.07 -6.66
N TYR A 29 13.63 14.68 -5.46
CA TYR A 29 14.37 15.61 -4.62
C TYR A 29 15.83 15.60 -5.12
N SER A 30 16.20 16.60 -5.92
CA SER A 30 17.61 17.01 -6.06
C SER A 30 17.81 18.17 -5.10
N THR A 31 18.39 17.93 -3.93
CA THR A 31 18.62 19.02 -2.98
C THR A 31 20.05 19.54 -3.08
N LEU A 32 20.12 20.86 -3.24
CA LEU A 32 21.24 21.69 -2.83
C LEU A 32 21.73 21.25 -1.45
N GLN A 33 23.03 20.91 -1.37
CA GLN A 33 23.80 20.62 -0.17
C GLN A 33 23.29 19.46 0.73
N GLY A 34 23.73 18.23 0.41
CA GLY A 34 24.09 17.25 1.44
C GLY A 34 23.30 15.93 1.53
N GLU A 35 22.21 15.73 0.78
CA GLU A 35 21.54 14.43 0.66
C GLU A 35 21.68 13.85 -0.76
N GLU A 36 21.73 12.52 -0.88
CA GLU A 36 21.99 11.84 -2.16
C GLU A 36 20.92 12.15 -3.22
N PRO A 37 21.30 12.42 -4.49
CA PRO A 37 20.34 12.70 -5.54
C PRO A 37 19.42 11.49 -5.84
N ASN A 38 18.16 11.80 -6.18
CA ASN A 38 17.14 10.91 -6.75
C ASN A 38 16.48 9.90 -5.79
N VAL A 39 15.95 10.34 -4.65
CA VAL A 39 15.15 9.47 -3.74
C VAL A 39 13.67 9.51 -4.12
N ALA A 40 13.05 8.33 -4.24
CA ALA A 40 11.61 8.17 -4.47
C ALA A 40 10.81 8.62 -3.24
N ARG A 41 9.74 9.38 -3.47
CA ARG A 41 8.78 9.78 -2.43
C ARG A 41 7.40 10.02 -3.04
N TYR A 42 6.39 9.49 -2.37
CA TYR A 42 5.01 9.83 -2.68
C TYR A 42 4.67 11.24 -2.20
N THR A 43 4.04 12.04 -3.06
CA THR A 43 3.69 13.44 -2.78
C THR A 43 2.19 13.74 -2.91
N GLY A 44 1.39 12.74 -3.28
CA GLY A 44 -0.05 12.88 -3.32
C GLY A 44 -0.68 12.91 -1.92
N ASN A 45 -2.01 12.87 -1.88
CA ASN A 45 -2.72 12.92 -0.61
C ASN A 45 -2.56 11.60 0.13
N VAL A 46 -2.18 11.68 1.41
CA VAL A 46 -2.15 10.52 2.31
C VAL A 46 -3.33 10.64 3.27
N VAL A 47 -4.22 9.65 3.28
CA VAL A 47 -5.36 9.57 4.19
C VAL A 47 -5.08 8.46 5.18
N VAL A 48 -4.88 8.82 6.45
CA VAL A 48 -4.66 7.85 7.53
C VAL A 48 -6.01 7.48 8.15
N ILE A 49 -6.31 6.19 8.16
CA ILE A 49 -7.57 5.62 8.65
C ILE A 49 -7.29 4.80 9.91
N ASP A 50 -7.95 5.14 11.01
CA ASP A 50 -7.86 4.45 12.30
C ASP A 50 -9.24 4.28 12.93
N SER A 51 -9.30 3.72 14.15
CA SER A 51 -10.55 3.46 14.87
C SER A 51 -11.41 4.71 15.13
N ALA A 52 -10.83 5.92 15.06
CA ALA A 52 -11.57 7.16 15.30
C ALA A 52 -12.27 7.67 14.04
N ASN A 53 -11.84 7.26 12.84
CA ASN A 53 -12.39 7.76 11.58
C ASN A 53 -12.83 6.67 10.59
N ASP A 54 -12.57 5.38 10.84
CA ASP A 54 -12.98 4.29 9.94
C ASP A 54 -14.49 4.29 9.57
N PRO A 55 -15.45 4.66 10.45
CA PRO A 55 -16.86 4.66 10.08
C PRO A 55 -17.22 5.80 9.13
N LEU A 56 -16.35 6.81 9.00
CA LEU A 56 -16.55 7.93 8.07
C LEU A 56 -16.22 7.55 6.62
N HIS A 57 -15.56 6.41 6.42
CA HIS A 57 -15.09 5.93 5.14
C HIS A 57 -15.94 4.78 4.57
N ASP A 58 -17.13 4.54 5.12
CA ASP A 58 -18.00 3.40 4.79
C ASP A 58 -18.63 3.46 3.37
N GLN A 59 -18.41 4.55 2.61
CA GLN A 59 -18.76 4.63 1.18
C GLN A 59 -17.68 4.00 0.32
N SER A 60 -18.01 3.66 -0.94
CA SER A 60 -17.13 2.92 -1.83
C SER A 60 -15.79 3.63 -2.04
N LEU A 61 -14.77 3.19 -1.32
CA LEU A 61 -13.43 3.77 -1.40
C LEU A 61 -12.77 3.58 -2.76
N SER A 62 -13.32 2.70 -3.61
CA SER A 62 -12.94 2.60 -5.01
C SER A 62 -13.09 3.94 -5.74
N GLU A 63 -14.04 4.81 -5.34
CA GLU A 63 -14.23 6.13 -5.93
C GLU A 63 -13.05 7.10 -5.69
N TYR A 64 -12.19 6.80 -4.70
CA TYR A 64 -10.97 7.58 -4.47
C TYR A 64 -9.92 7.32 -5.56
N PHE A 65 -9.95 6.15 -6.19
CA PHE A 65 -8.98 5.78 -7.21
C PHE A 65 -9.49 6.12 -8.60
N LYS A 66 -8.66 6.83 -9.37
CA LYS A 66 -8.96 7.22 -10.75
C LYS A 66 -8.69 6.12 -11.79
N SER A 67 -8.26 4.95 -11.33
CA SER A 67 -7.85 3.82 -12.17
C SER A 67 -8.12 2.50 -11.47
N ASP A 68 -8.40 1.44 -12.25
CA ASP A 68 -8.60 0.08 -11.76
C ASP A 68 -7.29 -0.65 -11.40
N ILE A 69 -6.17 0.08 -11.34
CA ILE A 69 -4.86 -0.42 -10.91
C ILE A 69 -4.39 0.42 -9.73
N ILE A 70 -4.20 -0.24 -8.59
CA ILE A 70 -3.69 0.36 -7.36
C ILE A 70 -2.46 -0.38 -6.88
N GLY A 71 -1.60 0.35 -6.17
CA GLY A 71 -0.50 -0.21 -5.42
C GLY A 71 -1.00 -0.72 -4.06
N PHE A 72 -0.52 -1.88 -3.67
CA PHE A 72 -0.78 -2.50 -2.39
C PHE A 72 0.54 -2.81 -1.70
N ASP A 73 0.56 -2.59 -0.39
CA ASP A 73 1.59 -3.13 0.49
C ASP A 73 0.98 -3.36 1.89
N LEU A 74 1.71 -4.07 2.76
CA LEU A 74 1.40 -4.11 4.19
C LEU A 74 2.67 -4.10 5.05
N GLU A 75 2.50 -3.66 6.29
CA GLU A 75 3.57 -3.65 7.28
C GLU A 75 3.15 -4.40 8.53
N TYR A 76 4.11 -5.03 9.21
CA TYR A 76 3.92 -5.74 10.47
C TYR A 76 5.09 -5.45 11.42
N VAL A 77 4.88 -5.65 12.71
CA VAL A 77 5.92 -5.44 13.72
C VAL A 77 7.01 -6.52 13.61
N PRO A 78 8.31 -6.16 13.49
CA PRO A 78 9.41 -7.13 13.51
C PRO A 78 9.53 -7.89 14.83
N ASP A 79 10.10 -9.09 14.79
CA ASP A 79 10.18 -10.00 15.95
C ASP A 79 10.87 -9.39 17.18
N TYR A 80 11.85 -8.50 16.98
CA TYR A 80 12.51 -7.79 18.08
C TYR A 80 11.54 -6.96 18.93
N TYR A 81 10.54 -6.35 18.31
CA TYR A 81 9.49 -5.60 19.02
C TYR A 81 8.36 -6.52 19.50
N SER A 82 8.16 -7.68 18.86
CA SER A 82 7.18 -8.67 19.30
C SER A 82 7.65 -9.50 20.49
N ALA A 83 8.96 -9.56 20.79
CA ALA A 83 9.52 -10.21 21.98
C ALA A 83 8.98 -9.63 23.32
N ILE A 84 8.38 -8.44 23.29
CA ILE A 84 7.69 -7.82 24.44
C ILE A 84 6.24 -8.36 24.57
N ARG A 85 5.69 -8.97 23.53
CA ARG A 85 4.41 -9.69 23.52
C ARG A 85 4.67 -11.18 23.73
N LYS A 86 4.21 -11.70 24.86
CA LYS A 86 4.40 -13.09 25.31
C LYS A 86 3.66 -14.10 24.42
N SER A 87 4.16 -14.42 23.23
CA SER A 87 4.23 -15.81 22.72
C SER A 87 5.09 -15.85 21.46
N SER A 88 6.13 -16.68 21.46
CA SER A 88 7.07 -16.91 20.35
C SER A 88 6.45 -17.73 19.20
N THR A 89 5.13 -17.70 19.06
CA THR A 89 4.33 -18.57 18.17
C THR A 89 3.28 -17.82 17.37
N GLU A 90 3.07 -16.53 17.60
CA GLU A 90 2.15 -15.74 16.77
C GLU A 90 2.82 -15.40 15.43
N LEU A 91 2.19 -15.84 14.34
CA LEU A 91 2.49 -15.39 12.98
C LEU A 91 2.50 -13.84 12.94
N LYS A 92 3.36 -13.29 12.08
CA LYS A 92 3.45 -11.84 11.82
C LYS A 92 2.05 -11.28 11.54
N ARG A 93 1.53 -10.39 12.39
CA ARG A 93 0.19 -9.83 12.20
C ARG A 93 0.26 -8.56 11.33
N PRO A 94 -0.61 -8.40 10.31
CA PRO A 94 -0.71 -7.14 9.58
C PRO A 94 -1.05 -5.97 10.52
N SER A 95 -0.22 -4.95 10.54
CA SER A 95 -0.37 -3.76 11.38
C SER A 95 -0.87 -2.57 10.57
N VAL A 96 -0.28 -2.33 9.40
CA VAL A 96 -0.69 -1.25 8.48
C VAL A 96 -0.93 -1.84 7.08
N ILE A 97 -2.00 -1.42 6.42
CA ILE A 97 -2.28 -1.77 5.02
C ILE A 97 -2.30 -0.49 4.18
N GLN A 98 -1.61 -0.50 3.04
CA GLN A 98 -1.53 0.65 2.14
C GLN A 98 -2.23 0.35 0.82
N LEU A 99 -3.04 1.31 0.35
CA LEU A 99 -3.68 1.28 -0.95
C LEU A 99 -3.42 2.61 -1.66
N CYS A 100 -2.55 2.61 -2.66
CA CYS A 100 -2.15 3.83 -3.36
C CYS A 100 -2.62 3.85 -4.82
N GLY A 101 -3.39 4.88 -5.18
CA GLY A 101 -3.60 5.28 -6.57
C GLY A 101 -2.55 6.30 -7.03
N SER A 102 -2.86 7.07 -8.07
CA SER A 102 -1.98 8.15 -8.53
C SER A 102 -1.96 9.35 -7.57
N ASP A 103 -3.11 9.70 -6.99
CA ASP A 103 -3.32 10.99 -6.31
C ASP A 103 -3.67 10.86 -4.83
N VAL A 104 -4.05 9.66 -4.41
CA VAL A 104 -4.43 9.34 -3.04
C VAL A 104 -3.84 8.00 -2.63
N CYS A 105 -3.28 7.97 -1.44
CA CYS A 105 -2.90 6.75 -0.77
C CYS A 105 -3.62 6.65 0.58
N LEU A 106 -4.30 5.54 0.78
CA LEU A 106 -5.01 5.22 2.01
C LEU A 106 -4.10 4.36 2.88
N LEU A 107 -3.88 4.77 4.14
CA LEU A 107 -3.10 4.04 5.12
C LEU A 107 -4.04 3.58 6.24
N TYR A 108 -4.36 2.30 6.27
CA TYR A 108 -5.19 1.70 7.29
C TYR A 108 -4.34 1.24 8.47
N LEU A 109 -4.55 1.84 9.63
CA LEU A 109 -3.90 1.45 10.87
C LEU A 109 -4.68 0.28 11.51
N ILE A 110 -4.56 -0.91 10.92
CA ILE A 110 -5.27 -2.12 11.34
C ILE A 110 -5.01 -2.45 12.81
N TYR A 111 -3.80 -2.17 13.31
CA TYR A 111 -3.47 -2.35 14.72
C TYR A 111 -4.32 -1.49 15.67
N LYS A 112 -4.77 -0.30 15.24
CA LYS A 112 -5.68 0.56 16.01
C LYS A 112 -7.15 0.18 15.79
N ILE A 113 -7.51 -0.16 14.55
CA ILE A 113 -8.88 -0.52 14.19
C ILE A 113 -9.29 -1.87 14.80
N GLY A 114 -8.35 -2.81 14.91
CA GLY A 114 -8.57 -4.14 15.49
C GLY A 114 -9.25 -5.16 14.57
N ARG A 115 -9.70 -4.74 13.37
CA ARG A 115 -10.36 -5.56 12.35
C ARG A 115 -10.05 -5.03 10.95
N ILE A 116 -10.45 -5.77 9.91
CA ILE A 116 -10.51 -5.24 8.54
C ILE A 116 -11.88 -4.53 8.37
N PRO A 117 -11.90 -3.22 8.04
CA PRO A 117 -13.12 -2.52 7.67
C PRO A 117 -13.83 -3.12 6.44
N SER A 118 -15.15 -2.98 6.35
CA SER A 118 -16.01 -3.52 5.26
C SER A 118 -15.59 -3.01 3.88
N ASN A 119 -15.33 -1.70 3.78
CA ASN A 119 -14.84 -1.02 2.59
C ASN A 119 -13.45 -1.52 2.15
N LEU A 120 -12.54 -1.78 3.10
CA LEU A 120 -11.23 -2.36 2.82
C LEU A 120 -11.38 -3.81 2.35
N ALA A 121 -12.21 -4.60 3.04
CA ALA A 121 -12.50 -5.98 2.63
C ALA A 121 -13.03 -6.04 1.20
N ALA A 122 -13.99 -5.17 0.84
CA ALA A 122 -14.52 -5.09 -0.52
C ALA A 122 -13.42 -4.87 -1.57
N ILE A 123 -12.48 -3.93 -1.33
CA ILE A 123 -11.33 -3.68 -2.20
C ILE A 123 -10.42 -4.91 -2.30
N LEU A 124 -10.09 -5.54 -1.17
CA LEU A 124 -9.17 -6.68 -1.12
C LEU A 124 -9.75 -7.90 -1.84
N THR A 125 -11.08 -8.08 -1.82
CA THR A 125 -11.78 -9.20 -2.47
C THR A 125 -12.21 -8.92 -3.92
N ASP A 126 -12.12 -7.67 -4.39
CA ASP A 126 -12.56 -7.28 -5.74
C ASP A 126 -11.63 -7.84 -6.83
N GLN A 127 -12.12 -8.76 -7.67
CA GLN A 127 -11.37 -9.37 -8.77
C GLN A 127 -11.13 -8.43 -9.97
N LEU A 128 -11.95 -7.38 -10.12
CA LEU A 128 -11.86 -6.42 -11.21
C LEU A 128 -10.79 -5.37 -10.93
N LEU A 129 -10.61 -5.01 -9.66
CA LEU A 129 -9.57 -4.10 -9.21
C LEU A 129 -8.22 -4.82 -9.09
N ILE A 130 -7.22 -4.35 -9.84
CA ILE A 130 -5.85 -4.87 -9.81
C ILE A 130 -5.09 -4.25 -8.63
N LYS A 131 -4.65 -5.11 -7.71
CA LYS A 131 -3.75 -4.76 -6.59
C LYS A 131 -2.34 -5.21 -6.91
N VAL A 132 -1.48 -4.29 -7.31
CA VAL A 132 -0.07 -4.59 -7.56
C VAL A 132 0.66 -4.57 -6.21
N ALA A 133 1.23 -5.71 -5.82
CA ALA A 133 2.01 -5.87 -4.60
C ALA A 133 3.38 -6.47 -4.94
N HIS A 134 4.40 -6.23 -4.12
CA HIS A 134 5.73 -6.81 -4.32
C HIS A 134 5.94 -7.98 -3.33
N GLY A 135 5.73 -9.21 -3.79
CA GLY A 135 5.68 -10.39 -2.92
C GLY A 135 4.26 -10.78 -2.50
N ALA A 136 3.27 -10.47 -3.36
CA ALA A 136 1.83 -10.60 -3.08
C ALA A 136 1.39 -11.90 -2.37
N PRO A 137 1.88 -13.10 -2.74
CA PRO A 137 1.42 -14.33 -2.12
C PRO A 137 1.62 -14.38 -0.59
N SER A 138 2.69 -13.77 -0.09
CA SER A 138 2.98 -13.74 1.34
C SER A 138 2.00 -12.86 2.10
N ASP A 139 1.70 -11.68 1.55
CA ASP A 139 0.75 -10.73 2.14
C ASP A 139 -0.68 -11.28 2.11
N MET A 140 -1.07 -11.93 1.01
CA MET A 140 -2.36 -12.59 0.87
C MET A 140 -2.55 -13.68 1.93
N ARG A 141 -1.54 -14.54 2.15
CA ARG A 141 -1.59 -15.55 3.21
C ARG A 141 -1.68 -14.92 4.60
N LEU A 142 -1.02 -13.80 4.82
CA LEU A 142 -1.08 -13.08 6.10
C LEU A 142 -2.47 -12.54 6.38
N LEU A 143 -3.09 -11.88 5.39
CA LEU A 143 -4.45 -11.37 5.48
C LEU A 143 -5.47 -12.50 5.68
N HIS A 144 -5.30 -13.62 4.98
CA HIS A 144 -6.16 -14.78 5.13
C HIS A 144 -6.05 -15.40 6.52
N ALA A 145 -4.83 -15.67 7.00
CA ALA A 145 -4.60 -16.32 8.29
C ALA A 145 -5.09 -15.48 9.49
N HIS A 146 -4.92 -14.15 9.43
CA HIS A 146 -5.27 -13.27 10.56
C HIS A 146 -6.67 -12.66 10.48
N HIS A 147 -7.23 -12.54 9.28
CA HIS A 147 -8.48 -11.81 9.06
C HIS A 147 -9.49 -12.53 8.17
N GLY A 148 -9.19 -13.74 7.69
CA GLY A 148 -10.11 -14.52 6.85
C GLY A 148 -10.39 -13.90 5.48
N ILE A 149 -9.53 -12.99 5.02
CA ILE A 149 -9.72 -12.29 3.74
C ILE A 149 -9.41 -13.24 2.58
N ALA A 150 -10.42 -13.53 1.75
CA ALA A 150 -10.29 -14.21 0.46
C ALA A 150 -9.83 -13.21 -0.61
N GLY A 151 -8.60 -12.70 -0.48
CA GLY A 151 -8.03 -11.72 -1.40
C GLY A 151 -8.05 -12.19 -2.86
N SER A 152 -8.43 -11.31 -3.79
CA SER A 152 -8.48 -11.58 -5.23
C SER A 152 -7.95 -10.40 -6.03
N GLY A 153 -7.63 -10.57 -7.31
CA GLY A 153 -7.17 -9.47 -8.17
C GLY A 153 -5.77 -8.95 -7.87
N PHE A 154 -4.95 -9.70 -7.14
CA PHE A 154 -3.57 -9.31 -6.84
C PHE A 154 -2.63 -9.60 -8.02
N VAL A 155 -1.59 -8.80 -8.19
CA VAL A 155 -0.51 -9.04 -9.16
C VAL A 155 0.82 -8.95 -8.42
N ASP A 156 1.64 -9.98 -8.55
CA ASP A 156 2.96 -10.01 -7.92
C ASP A 156 4.03 -9.36 -8.80
N LEU A 157 4.42 -8.14 -8.43
CA LEU A 157 5.50 -7.41 -9.09
C LEU A 157 6.84 -8.15 -8.98
N GLN A 158 7.09 -8.87 -7.87
CA GLN A 158 8.34 -9.59 -7.71
C GLN A 158 8.51 -10.69 -8.78
N GLU A 159 7.42 -11.41 -9.08
CA GLU A 159 7.39 -12.41 -10.15
C GLU A 159 7.54 -11.77 -11.54
N LEU A 160 6.90 -10.62 -11.78
CA LEU A 160 7.12 -9.88 -13.03
C LEU A 160 8.58 -9.45 -13.20
N CYS A 161 9.22 -8.94 -12.15
CA CYS A 161 10.65 -8.63 -12.16
C CYS A 161 11.52 -9.86 -12.46
N ARG A 162 11.13 -11.04 -11.95
CA ARG A 162 11.82 -12.31 -12.24
C ARG A 162 11.73 -12.69 -13.72
N LYS A 163 10.54 -12.57 -14.32
CA LYS A 163 10.30 -12.85 -15.75
C LYS A 163 11.09 -11.93 -16.67
N GLU A 164 11.24 -10.66 -16.29
CA GLU A 164 12.00 -9.65 -17.03
C GLU A 164 13.50 -9.61 -16.67
N ALA A 165 14.00 -10.60 -15.91
CA ALA A 165 15.40 -10.69 -15.46
C ALA A 165 15.90 -9.42 -14.72
N LEU A 166 15.01 -8.70 -14.03
CA LEU A 166 15.32 -7.53 -13.20
C LEU A 166 15.88 -7.97 -11.83
N LEU A 167 17.06 -8.58 -11.85
CA LEU A 167 17.73 -9.11 -10.67
C LEU A 167 18.54 -8.04 -9.91
N PRO A 168 18.61 -8.10 -8.57
CA PRO A 168 17.75 -8.90 -7.67
C PRO A 168 16.29 -8.42 -7.68
N CYS A 169 15.31 -9.33 -7.57
CA CYS A 169 13.87 -9.01 -7.60
C CYS A 169 13.37 -8.43 -6.27
N ASN A 170 14.02 -7.37 -5.78
CA ASN A 170 13.53 -6.58 -4.65
C ASN A 170 13.06 -5.20 -5.13
N LEU A 171 12.12 -4.62 -4.40
CA LEU A 171 11.47 -3.37 -4.78
C LEU A 171 12.48 -2.22 -4.95
N LYS A 172 13.53 -2.16 -4.11
CA LYS A 172 14.59 -1.14 -4.22
C LYS A 172 15.33 -1.22 -5.55
N ASN A 173 15.69 -2.42 -5.99
CA ASN A 173 16.37 -2.63 -7.27
C ASN A 173 15.42 -2.40 -8.46
N ALA A 174 14.16 -2.85 -8.36
CA ALA A 174 13.16 -2.59 -9.39
C ALA A 174 12.91 -1.07 -9.57
N CYS A 175 12.77 -0.34 -8.46
CA CYS A 175 12.65 1.12 -8.43
C CYS A 175 13.86 1.80 -9.12
N LEU A 176 15.07 1.35 -8.80
CA LEU A 176 16.29 1.89 -9.42
C LEU A 176 16.36 1.59 -10.92
N LYS A 177 16.12 0.34 -11.34
CA LYS A 177 16.26 -0.07 -12.73
C LYS A 177 15.16 0.46 -13.65
N VAL A 178 13.93 0.56 -13.15
CA VAL A 178 12.75 0.90 -13.96
C VAL A 178 12.43 2.39 -13.92
N LEU A 179 12.56 3.00 -12.73
CA LEU A 179 12.21 4.41 -12.53
C LEU A 179 13.43 5.33 -12.42
N ASN A 180 14.64 4.78 -12.30
CA ASN A 180 15.87 5.53 -12.02
C ASN A 180 15.82 6.31 -10.69
N LEU A 181 15.20 5.70 -9.68
CA LEU A 181 15.01 6.28 -8.35
C LEU A 181 15.55 5.37 -7.26
N LYS A 182 16.10 5.95 -6.20
CA LYS A 182 16.49 5.24 -4.98
C LYS A 182 15.31 5.13 -4.03
N LEU A 183 15.03 3.92 -3.56
CA LEU A 183 14.04 3.69 -2.50
C LEU A 183 14.73 3.60 -1.14
N SER A 184 14.25 4.39 -0.17
CA SER A 184 14.69 4.27 1.22
C SER A 184 14.26 2.93 1.81
N LYS A 185 15.03 2.40 2.76
CA LYS A 185 14.67 1.20 3.55
C LYS A 185 14.71 1.43 5.06
N ARG A 186 14.75 2.71 5.46
CA ARG A 186 14.96 3.11 6.86
C ARG A 186 13.84 2.67 7.81
N GLU A 187 12.59 2.66 7.34
CA GLU A 187 11.43 2.38 8.19
C GLU A 187 10.93 0.93 8.08
N GLN A 188 11.54 0.10 7.22
CA GLN A 188 11.10 -1.28 6.95
C GLN A 188 10.98 -2.12 8.24
N CYS A 189 11.93 -1.95 9.17
CA CYS A 189 11.96 -2.67 10.44
C CYS A 189 11.60 -1.76 11.63
N SER A 190 10.74 -0.78 11.42
CA SER A 190 10.28 0.14 12.48
C SER A 190 9.17 -0.48 13.35
N ASN A 191 8.81 0.19 14.45
CA ASN A 191 7.63 -0.19 15.23
C ASN A 191 6.34 0.31 14.55
N TRP A 192 5.76 -0.54 13.70
CA TRP A 192 4.52 -0.26 12.96
C TRP A 192 3.24 -0.26 13.80
N GLU A 193 3.36 -0.50 15.10
CA GLU A 193 2.26 -0.43 16.07
C GLU A 193 2.52 0.61 17.17
N ALA A 194 3.42 1.56 16.92
CA ALA A 194 3.61 2.70 17.82
C ALA A 194 2.28 3.45 18.01
N GLU A 195 2.07 4.01 19.20
CA GLU A 195 0.85 4.78 19.53
C GLU A 195 0.57 5.88 18.49
N GLN A 196 1.64 6.51 17.99
CA GLN A 196 1.61 7.42 16.86
C GLN A 196 2.72 7.05 15.88
N LEU A 197 2.37 6.80 14.62
CA LEU A 197 3.36 6.63 13.56
C LEU A 197 3.97 7.98 13.21
N THR A 198 5.27 8.00 12.98
CA THR A 198 5.99 9.20 12.59
C THR A 198 5.64 9.61 11.15
N LYS A 199 5.92 10.87 10.81
CA LYS A 199 5.81 11.34 9.43
C LYS A 199 6.65 10.49 8.47
N SER A 200 7.86 10.07 8.87
CA SER A 200 8.73 9.24 8.01
C SER A 200 8.15 7.84 7.78
N GLN A 201 7.53 7.23 8.79
CA GLN A 201 6.83 5.94 8.65
C GLN A 201 5.64 6.04 7.69
N LEU A 202 4.79 7.08 7.83
CA LEU A 202 3.65 7.28 6.94
C LEU A 202 4.09 7.52 5.49
N GLU A 203 5.16 8.30 5.30
CA GLU A 203 5.72 8.59 3.97
C GLU A 203 6.37 7.36 3.35
N TYR A 204 7.07 6.56 4.14
CA TYR A 204 7.64 5.28 3.70
C TYR A 204 6.54 4.35 3.21
N ALA A 205 5.52 4.11 4.05
CA ALA A 205 4.42 3.21 3.76
C ALA A 205 3.66 3.63 2.49
N ALA A 206 3.37 4.93 2.33
CA ALA A 206 2.74 5.43 1.11
C ALA A 206 3.65 5.32 -0.12
N THR A 207 4.97 5.49 0.05
CA THR A 207 5.92 5.42 -1.07
C THR A 207 6.10 3.99 -1.57
N ASP A 208 6.20 2.98 -0.70
CA ASP A 208 6.43 1.59 -1.11
C ASP A 208 5.25 1.05 -1.94
N ALA A 209 4.01 1.25 -1.50
CA ALA A 209 2.82 0.88 -2.27
C ALA A 209 2.70 1.67 -3.59
N PHE A 210 2.92 2.99 -3.56
CA PHE A 210 2.86 3.81 -4.78
C PHE A 210 3.91 3.41 -5.82
N ILE A 211 5.18 3.25 -5.41
CA ILE A 211 6.27 2.88 -6.33
C ILE A 211 6.04 1.49 -6.91
N THR A 212 5.47 0.57 -6.13
CA THR A 212 5.06 -0.76 -6.63
C THR A 212 4.10 -0.64 -7.82
N ARG A 213 3.09 0.23 -7.73
CA ARG A 213 2.18 0.56 -8.85
C ARG A 213 2.92 1.19 -10.02
N GLU A 214 3.75 2.20 -9.77
CA GLU A 214 4.43 2.95 -10.84
C GLU A 214 5.42 2.09 -11.62
N ILE A 215 6.14 1.19 -10.96
CA ILE A 215 7.02 0.22 -11.64
C ILE A 215 6.19 -0.68 -12.55
N PHE A 216 5.07 -1.23 -12.07
CA PHE A 216 4.19 -2.07 -12.87
C PHE A 216 3.66 -1.34 -14.12
N LEU A 217 3.17 -0.10 -13.95
CA LEU A 217 2.71 0.73 -15.06
C LEU A 217 3.83 1.03 -16.06
N LYS A 218 5.04 1.30 -15.57
CA LYS A 218 6.21 1.58 -16.43
C LYS A 218 6.72 0.35 -17.17
N MET A 219 6.67 -0.83 -16.53
CA MET A 219 7.02 -2.11 -17.15
C MET A 219 6.03 -2.50 -18.24
N ALA A 220 4.75 -2.11 -18.11
CA ALA A 220 3.68 -2.40 -19.06
C ALA A 220 3.68 -3.89 -19.53
N PRO A 221 3.59 -4.84 -18.59
CA PRO A 221 3.74 -6.26 -18.89
C PRO A 221 2.66 -6.73 -19.89
N LYS A 222 3.07 -7.49 -20.90
CA LYS A 222 2.16 -8.02 -21.93
C LYS A 222 1.20 -9.09 -21.39
N HIS A 223 1.63 -9.81 -20.36
CA HIS A 223 0.87 -10.87 -19.71
C HIS A 223 0.85 -10.62 -18.21
N ILE A 224 -0.37 -10.52 -17.66
CA ILE A 224 -0.60 -10.30 -16.23
C ILE A 224 -1.27 -11.56 -15.69
N SER A 225 -0.64 -12.17 -14.67
CA SER A 225 -1.29 -13.22 -13.88
C SER A 225 -1.92 -12.56 -12.67
N LYS A 226 -3.26 -12.57 -12.60
CA LYS A 226 -3.97 -12.13 -11.39
C LYS A 226 -4.05 -13.29 -10.42
N LEU A 227 -3.90 -13.02 -9.13
CA LEU A 227 -3.87 -14.00 -8.07
C LEU A 227 -5.11 -13.87 -7.19
N PHE A 228 -5.57 -15.01 -6.67
CA PHE A 228 -6.54 -15.09 -5.59
C PHE A 228 -6.06 -16.10 -4.53
N ILE A 229 -6.58 -15.99 -3.31
CA ILE A 229 -6.37 -16.99 -2.25
C ILE A 229 -7.66 -17.77 -2.00
N ASN A 230 -7.57 -19.10 -2.06
CA ASN A 230 -8.70 -19.99 -1.90
C ASN A 230 -9.06 -20.20 -0.41
N SER A 231 -10.10 -20.98 -0.13
CA SER A 231 -10.54 -21.27 1.25
C SER A 231 -9.55 -22.10 2.08
N ASN A 232 -8.59 -22.76 1.44
CA ASN A 232 -7.54 -23.54 2.11
C ASN A 232 -6.31 -22.69 2.43
N GLY A 233 -6.27 -21.42 1.97
CA GLY A 233 -5.13 -20.53 2.13
C GLY A 233 -4.07 -20.65 1.02
N ASP A 234 -4.35 -21.39 -0.05
CA ASP A 234 -3.45 -21.50 -1.20
C ASP A 234 -3.64 -20.31 -2.15
N VAL A 235 -2.53 -19.76 -2.65
CA VAL A 235 -2.53 -18.66 -3.61
C VAL A 235 -2.42 -19.22 -5.02
N GLU A 236 -3.42 -18.94 -5.83
CA GLU A 236 -3.59 -19.48 -7.19
C GLU A 236 -3.72 -18.35 -8.21
N ALA A 237 -3.46 -18.66 -9.48
CA ALA A 237 -3.71 -17.75 -10.59
C ALA A 237 -5.18 -17.83 -11.02
N ILE A 238 -5.75 -16.69 -11.36
CA ILE A 238 -7.06 -16.57 -11.99
C ILE A 238 -6.90 -16.90 -13.47
N GLU A 239 -7.64 -17.90 -13.94
CA GLU A 239 -7.73 -18.25 -15.37
C GLU A 239 -8.39 -17.16 -16.22
#